data_AF-S6HSA4-F1
#
_entry.id   AF-S6HSA4-F1
#
_cell.length_a   1.000
_cell.length_b   1.000
_cell.length_c   1.000
_cell.angle_alpha   90.00
_cell.angle_beta   90.00
_cell.angle_gamma   90.00
#
_symmetry.space_group_name_H-M   'P 1'
#
loop_
_entity.id
_entity.type
_entity.pdbx_description
1 polymer ?
#
loop_
_entity_poly.entity_id
_entity_poly.type
_entity_poly.pdbx_seq_one_letter_code
_entity_poly.pdbx_strand_id
1 'polypeptide(L)'
;MKIEISYDSSWRNSFLDGSNNEALPKTGRKFIGSMTSLKKPENYIQRRVSQDTVMGVLNRLIGDQRKLYQSREQADYYFKEIENAVTFEDRPSYVNQEMTYIRNISGSEDQNSYTGMIQVDSPIFLSDYSSQLWGLLSLEIEDLCEFIIENKTVTSKIEHNPLVIMNRLEDIFKYKPIPNEGKVNDAFIYLQSKFEKYKGINNKELILPISLYCSSLYLQLERLSSQFDVSSARTKAGGLSGISNNGFTKKDFMSRYTSGAKKKIWGNPYVRKERIKGIGEVTSLMEKAGGMLNININITREQAIDIKEKIENAGVSSFYLGKKGLAYVSNIRL
;
A
#
# COMPACT_ATOMS: atom_id res chain seq x y z
N MET A 1 -44.10 11.23 -11.11
CA MET A 1 -43.73 10.15 -10.17
C MET A 1 -42.67 10.60 -9.18
N LYS A 2 -42.80 10.22 -7.90
CA LYS A 2 -41.80 10.38 -6.84
C LYS A 2 -41.52 9.04 -6.15
N ILE A 3 -40.24 8.71 -5.97
CA ILE A 3 -39.78 7.52 -5.23
C ILE A 3 -38.96 8.01 -4.03
N GLU A 4 -39.36 7.63 -2.83
CA GLU A 4 -38.66 7.94 -1.58
C GLU A 4 -37.86 6.72 -1.14
N ILE A 5 -36.55 6.88 -0.97
CA ILE A 5 -35.63 5.83 -0.54
C ILE A 5 -35.07 6.20 0.82
N SER A 6 -35.38 5.40 1.83
CA SER A 6 -34.75 5.52 3.14
C SER A 6 -33.44 4.72 3.13
N TYR A 7 -32.37 5.31 3.67
CA TYR A 7 -31.08 4.65 3.77
C TYR A 7 -30.40 4.92 5.10
N ASP A 8 -29.59 3.96 5.56
CA ASP A 8 -28.80 4.07 6.77
C ASP A 8 -27.37 3.56 6.53
N SER A 9 -26.42 4.14 7.25
CA SER A 9 -25.03 3.67 7.31
C SER A 9 -24.32 3.52 5.94
N SER A 10 -24.66 4.36 4.96
CA SER A 10 -24.05 4.39 3.62
C SER A 10 -22.66 5.03 3.65
N TRP A 11 -21.65 4.36 3.08
CA TRP A 11 -20.29 4.89 3.00
C TRP A 11 -20.15 5.90 1.87
N ARG A 12 -19.57 7.06 2.18
CA ARG A 12 -19.38 8.19 1.26
C ARG A 12 -17.93 8.33 0.77
N ASN A 13 -17.19 7.23 0.68
CA ASN A 13 -15.82 7.22 0.16
C ASN A 13 -15.52 6.11 -0.86
N SER A 14 -14.58 6.38 -1.77
CA SER A 14 -13.94 5.38 -2.64
C SER A 14 -12.47 5.18 -2.27
N PHE A 15 -11.99 3.97 -2.53
CA PHE A 15 -10.61 3.53 -2.27
C PHE A 15 -10.04 2.75 -3.47
N LEU A 16 -10.71 2.84 -4.62
CA LEU A 16 -10.29 2.29 -5.90
C LEU A 16 -10.09 3.45 -6.88
N ASP A 17 -9.05 3.34 -7.70
CA ASP A 17 -8.84 4.23 -8.84
C ASP A 17 -9.75 3.84 -10.04
N GLY A 18 -9.63 4.58 -11.14
CA GLY A 18 -10.41 4.37 -12.36
C GLY A 18 -11.91 4.64 -12.20
N SER A 19 -12.70 4.14 -13.14
CA SER A 19 -14.16 4.33 -13.15
C SER A 19 -14.93 3.03 -12.88
N ASN A 20 -16.17 3.17 -12.39
CA ASN A 20 -17.13 2.06 -12.34
C ASN A 20 -18.10 2.09 -13.54
N ASN A 21 -17.96 3.09 -14.41
CA ASN A 21 -18.77 3.28 -15.62
C ASN A 21 -18.07 2.72 -16.88
N GLU A 22 -17.11 1.82 -16.70
CA GLU A 22 -16.34 1.19 -17.78
C GLU A 22 -16.06 -0.28 -17.43
N ALA A 23 -15.61 -1.04 -18.43
CA ALA A 23 -15.21 -2.43 -18.23
C ALA A 23 -14.06 -2.54 -17.22
N LEU A 24 -14.13 -3.55 -16.35
CA LEU A 24 -13.07 -3.77 -15.37
C LEU A 24 -11.77 -4.21 -16.08
N PRO A 25 -10.61 -3.66 -15.70
CA PRO A 25 -9.32 -4.18 -16.17
C PRO A 25 -9.15 -5.66 -15.77
N LYS A 26 -8.37 -6.42 -16.56
CA LYS A 26 -8.10 -7.85 -16.30
C LYS A 26 -7.52 -8.11 -14.90
N THR A 27 -6.71 -7.18 -14.39
CA THR A 27 -6.08 -7.25 -13.07
C THR A 27 -6.93 -6.61 -11.95
N GLY A 28 -8.15 -6.18 -12.26
CA GLY A 28 -8.99 -5.38 -11.38
C GLY A 28 -8.57 -3.91 -11.29
N ARG A 29 -9.28 -3.13 -10.45
CA ARG A 29 -8.93 -1.73 -10.16
C ARG A 29 -7.90 -1.66 -9.04
N LYS A 30 -7.02 -0.67 -9.10
CA LYS A 30 -5.96 -0.51 -8.11
C LYS A 30 -6.54 -0.03 -6.79
N PHE A 31 -6.13 -0.68 -5.72
CA PHE A 31 -6.41 -0.22 -4.36
C PHE A 31 -5.53 0.97 -3.99
N ILE A 32 -6.15 2.08 -3.64
CA ILE A 32 -5.49 3.35 -3.25
C ILE A 32 -5.82 3.79 -1.82
N GLY A 33 -6.39 2.89 -1.00
CA GLY A 33 -6.78 3.17 0.38
C GLY A 33 -5.68 2.95 1.43
N SER A 34 -4.44 2.67 1.04
CA SER A 34 -3.34 2.48 1.98
C SER A 34 -2.94 3.80 2.66
N MET A 35 -2.44 3.78 3.90
CA MET A 35 -2.02 5.01 4.60
C MET A 35 -0.95 5.81 3.83
N THR A 36 -0.06 5.13 3.10
CA THR A 36 0.94 5.80 2.26
C THR A 36 0.31 6.40 1.01
N SER A 37 -0.65 5.69 0.37
CA SER A 37 -1.41 6.21 -0.76
C SER A 37 -2.26 7.43 -0.39
N LEU A 38 -2.91 7.41 0.78
CA LEU A 38 -3.78 8.49 1.26
C LEU A 38 -3.04 9.78 1.65
N LYS A 39 -1.70 9.76 1.74
CA LYS A 39 -0.92 10.99 1.86
C LYS A 39 -1.10 11.91 0.65
N LYS A 40 -1.38 11.33 -0.52
CA LYS A 40 -1.67 12.09 -1.73
C LYS A 40 -3.14 12.55 -1.71
N PRO A 41 -3.43 13.86 -1.81
CA PRO A 41 -4.79 14.38 -1.70
C PRO A 41 -5.79 13.72 -2.66
N GLU A 42 -5.37 13.45 -3.90
CA GLU A 42 -6.19 12.87 -4.96
C GLU A 42 -6.68 11.44 -4.66
N ASN A 43 -6.02 10.72 -3.74
CA ASN A 43 -6.41 9.37 -3.36
C ASN A 43 -7.48 9.33 -2.25
N TYR A 44 -7.72 10.46 -1.58
CA TYR A 44 -8.82 10.59 -0.62
C TYR A 44 -10.09 10.99 -1.36
N ILE A 45 -10.86 9.99 -1.79
CA ILE A 45 -12.01 10.21 -2.67
C ILE A 45 -13.31 10.20 -1.86
N GLN A 46 -13.84 11.39 -1.58
CA GLN A 46 -15.20 11.57 -1.06
C GLN A 46 -16.21 11.43 -2.21
N ARG A 47 -17.37 10.85 -1.91
CA ARG A 47 -18.46 10.58 -2.87
C ARG A 47 -19.77 11.12 -2.33
N ARG A 48 -20.59 11.64 -3.23
CA ARG A 48 -21.97 12.06 -2.98
C ARG A 48 -22.90 11.30 -3.93
N VAL A 49 -24.19 11.28 -3.61
CA VAL A 49 -25.20 10.77 -4.55
C VAL A 49 -25.12 11.61 -5.83
N SER A 50 -24.97 10.93 -6.95
CA SER A 50 -24.91 11.51 -8.30
C SER A 50 -26.04 10.95 -9.17
N GLN A 51 -26.22 11.51 -10.36
CA GLN A 51 -27.16 10.95 -11.35
C GLN A 51 -26.88 9.47 -11.61
N ASP A 52 -25.62 9.06 -11.79
CA ASP A 52 -25.25 7.65 -11.95
C ASP A 52 -25.68 6.78 -10.75
N THR A 53 -25.60 7.32 -9.53
CA THR A 53 -26.05 6.58 -8.35
C THR A 53 -27.56 6.34 -8.41
N VAL A 54 -28.32 7.38 -8.76
CA VAL A 54 -29.78 7.32 -8.89
C VAL A 54 -30.21 6.40 -10.03
N MET A 55 -29.59 6.52 -11.20
CA MET A 55 -29.91 5.65 -12.34
C MET A 55 -29.54 4.20 -12.07
N GLY A 56 -28.42 3.94 -11.38
CA GLY A 56 -28.07 2.59 -10.93
C GLY A 56 -29.13 2.01 -10.00
N VAL A 57 -29.68 2.83 -9.09
CA VAL A 57 -30.79 2.44 -8.21
C VAL A 57 -32.06 2.16 -8.99
N LEU A 58 -32.46 3.03 -9.93
CA LEU A 58 -33.67 2.82 -10.74
C LEU A 58 -33.58 1.53 -11.58
N ASN A 59 -32.44 1.28 -12.23
CA ASN A 59 -32.19 0.03 -12.95
C ASN A 59 -32.25 -1.18 -12.02
N ARG A 60 -31.67 -1.07 -10.82
CA ARG A 60 -31.72 -2.14 -9.83
C ARG A 60 -33.15 -2.44 -9.38
N LEU A 61 -33.99 -1.42 -9.22
CA LEU A 61 -35.39 -1.55 -8.76
C LEU A 61 -36.28 -2.25 -9.79
N ILE A 62 -36.04 -2.06 -11.09
CA ILE A 62 -36.74 -2.80 -12.16
C ILE A 62 -36.11 -4.17 -12.47
N GLY A 63 -35.13 -4.59 -11.68
CA GLY A 63 -34.53 -5.94 -11.77
C GLY A 63 -33.36 -6.09 -12.73
N ASP A 64 -32.79 -5.01 -13.28
CA ASP A 64 -31.61 -5.10 -14.15
C ASP A 64 -30.41 -5.67 -13.37
N GLN A 65 -29.80 -6.72 -13.91
CA GLN A 65 -28.64 -7.41 -13.33
C GLN A 65 -27.32 -6.95 -13.95
N ARG A 66 -27.37 -6.16 -15.03
CA ARG A 66 -26.18 -5.62 -15.70
C ARG A 66 -25.62 -4.45 -14.90
N LYS A 67 -24.36 -4.09 -15.16
CA LYS A 67 -23.83 -2.81 -14.66
C LYS A 67 -24.51 -1.66 -15.40
N LEU A 68 -24.60 -0.51 -14.72
CA LEU A 68 -25.26 0.68 -15.29
C LEU A 68 -24.68 1.07 -16.65
N TYR A 69 -23.36 1.07 -16.82
CA TYR A 69 -22.74 1.42 -18.11
C TYR A 69 -23.14 0.45 -19.23
N GLN A 70 -23.20 -0.85 -18.94
CA GLN A 70 -23.63 -1.87 -19.91
C GLN A 70 -25.09 -1.68 -20.29
N SER A 71 -25.92 -1.27 -19.33
CA SER A 71 -27.35 -1.01 -19.54
C SER A 71 -27.53 0.19 -20.47
N ARG A 72 -26.80 1.29 -20.23
CA ARG A 72 -26.80 2.49 -21.08
C ARG A 72 -26.30 2.24 -22.50
N GLU A 73 -25.42 1.25 -22.70
CA GLU A 73 -24.91 0.87 -24.02
C GLU A 73 -25.93 0.06 -24.85
N GLN A 74 -27.01 -0.46 -24.24
CA GLN A 74 -28.00 -1.24 -24.99
C GLN A 74 -28.93 -0.35 -25.81
N ALA A 75 -29.32 -0.85 -26.99
CA ALA A 75 -30.27 -0.17 -27.85
C ALA A 75 -31.65 0.01 -27.18
N ASP A 76 -32.06 -0.97 -26.38
CA ASP A 76 -33.34 -1.08 -25.68
C ASP A 76 -33.27 -0.62 -24.22
N TYR A 77 -32.29 0.21 -23.86
CA TYR A 77 -32.16 0.75 -22.51
C TYR A 77 -33.45 1.46 -22.07
N TYR A 78 -34.17 0.87 -21.11
CA TYR A 78 -35.49 1.34 -20.70
C TYR A 78 -35.53 2.81 -20.27
N PHE A 79 -34.52 3.27 -19.54
CA PHE A 79 -34.47 4.65 -19.04
C PHE A 79 -33.91 5.66 -20.05
N LYS A 80 -33.54 5.25 -21.28
CA LYS A 80 -32.82 6.10 -22.26
C LYS A 80 -33.47 7.46 -22.49
N GLU A 81 -34.78 7.47 -22.72
CA GLU A 81 -35.54 8.70 -23.05
C GLU A 81 -36.01 9.46 -21.80
N ILE A 82 -35.99 8.82 -20.62
CA ILE A 82 -36.49 9.42 -19.38
C ILE A 82 -35.37 9.83 -18.41
N GLU A 83 -34.12 9.42 -18.64
CA GLU A 83 -32.98 9.71 -17.75
C GLU A 83 -32.78 11.22 -17.52
N ASN A 84 -33.03 12.05 -18.53
CA ASN A 84 -32.95 13.52 -18.43
C ASN A 84 -34.11 14.13 -17.62
N ALA A 85 -35.22 13.41 -17.47
CA ALA A 85 -36.37 13.82 -16.68
C ALA A 85 -36.27 13.40 -15.20
N VAL A 86 -35.21 12.68 -14.84
CA VAL A 86 -34.94 12.24 -13.46
C VAL A 86 -34.14 13.30 -12.72
N THR A 87 -34.71 13.81 -11.64
CA THR A 87 -34.05 14.69 -10.67
C THR A 87 -34.06 14.04 -9.29
N PHE A 88 -33.19 14.48 -8.40
CA PHE A 88 -33.13 13.92 -7.05
C PHE A 88 -32.69 14.93 -6.01
N GLU A 89 -33.03 14.63 -4.76
CA GLU A 89 -32.63 15.39 -3.58
C GLU A 89 -32.18 14.41 -2.49
N ASP A 90 -30.89 14.45 -2.13
CA ASP A 90 -30.33 13.68 -1.03
C ASP A 90 -30.48 14.47 0.28
N ARG A 91 -31.26 13.96 1.23
CA ARG A 91 -31.54 14.54 2.54
C ARG A 91 -30.97 13.64 3.64
N PRO A 92 -29.64 13.67 3.88
CA PRO A 92 -29.05 12.95 5.00
C PRO A 92 -29.58 13.53 6.32
N SER A 93 -30.10 12.67 7.19
CA SER A 93 -30.46 13.01 8.57
C SER A 93 -29.22 13.16 9.46
N TYR A 94 -28.15 12.45 9.13
CA TYR A 94 -26.85 12.59 9.75
C TYR A 94 -25.73 12.34 8.73
N VAL A 95 -24.60 13.00 8.94
CA VAL A 95 -23.32 12.69 8.31
C VAL A 95 -22.29 12.66 9.41
N ASN A 96 -21.70 11.51 9.65
CA ASN A 96 -20.66 11.33 10.67
C ASN A 96 -19.35 10.86 10.03
N GLN A 97 -18.26 11.10 10.76
CA GLN A 97 -16.94 10.64 10.40
C GLN A 97 -16.50 9.54 11.36
N GLU A 98 -16.04 8.41 10.81
CA GLU A 98 -15.63 7.26 11.61
C GLU A 98 -14.31 6.66 11.12
N MET A 99 -13.50 6.21 12.08
CA MET A 99 -12.30 5.45 11.75
C MET A 99 -12.69 4.01 11.41
N THR A 100 -12.59 3.68 10.12
CA THR A 100 -12.90 2.34 9.63
C THR A 100 -11.62 1.61 9.23
N TYR A 101 -11.43 0.39 9.73
CA TYR A 101 -10.35 -0.47 9.26
C TYR A 101 -10.73 -1.13 7.92
N ILE A 102 -10.04 -0.74 6.84
CA ILE A 102 -10.26 -1.31 5.51
C ILE A 102 -9.18 -2.34 5.17
N ARG A 103 -9.60 -3.39 4.45
CA ARG A 103 -8.67 -4.45 4.01
C ARG A 103 -7.83 -3.97 2.84
N ASN A 104 -6.54 -4.31 2.89
CA ASN A 104 -5.64 -4.13 1.77
C ASN A 104 -5.49 -5.47 1.03
N ILE A 105 -5.92 -5.49 -0.23
CA ILE A 105 -5.88 -6.68 -1.09
C ILE A 105 -4.68 -6.69 -2.06
N SER A 106 -3.80 -5.67 -2.02
CA SER A 106 -2.65 -5.58 -2.91
C SER A 106 -1.56 -6.63 -2.63
N GLY A 107 -1.64 -7.34 -1.50
CA GLY A 107 -0.61 -8.29 -1.07
C GLY A 107 0.70 -7.64 -0.63
N SER A 108 0.67 -6.33 -0.31
CA SER A 108 1.84 -5.60 0.20
C SER A 108 2.39 -6.24 1.49
N GLU A 109 3.69 -6.15 1.64
CA GLU A 109 4.43 -6.70 2.78
C GLU A 109 4.84 -5.58 3.73
N ASP A 110 4.81 -5.89 5.02
CA ASP A 110 5.32 -5.02 6.07
C ASP A 110 6.83 -4.88 5.93
N GLN A 111 7.34 -3.65 6.04
CA GLN A 111 8.77 -3.38 5.87
C GLN A 111 9.61 -3.82 7.07
N ASN A 112 9.01 -3.86 8.27
CA ASN A 112 9.71 -4.01 9.54
C ASN A 112 9.33 -5.29 10.29
N SER A 113 8.36 -6.05 9.79
CA SER A 113 7.83 -7.26 10.44
C SER A 113 8.12 -8.52 9.65
N TYR A 114 8.13 -9.66 10.35
CA TYR A 114 8.31 -11.01 9.79
C TYR A 114 7.31 -11.99 10.41
N THR A 115 7.30 -13.24 9.93
CA THR A 115 6.46 -14.31 10.49
C THR A 115 7.27 -15.58 10.69
N GLY A 116 6.79 -16.48 11.55
CA GLY A 116 7.48 -17.74 11.86
C GLY A 116 8.58 -17.57 12.90
N MET A 117 9.42 -18.61 13.01
CA MET A 117 10.52 -18.68 13.99
C MET A 117 11.81 -18.16 13.36
N ILE A 118 12.68 -17.54 14.16
CA ILE A 118 14.00 -17.05 13.74
C ILE A 118 14.96 -18.25 13.61
N GLN A 119 15.67 -18.33 12.50
CA GLN A 119 16.61 -19.39 12.17
C GLN A 119 18.03 -18.99 12.54
N VAL A 120 18.36 -19.09 13.83
CA VAL A 120 19.72 -18.83 14.36
C VAL A 120 20.73 -19.90 13.92
N ASP A 121 20.24 -21.06 13.47
CA ASP A 121 20.99 -22.21 13.01
C ASP A 121 21.34 -22.15 11.50
N SER A 122 20.97 -21.07 10.82
CA SER A 122 21.32 -20.88 9.41
C SER A 122 22.85 -20.89 9.22
N PRO A 123 23.40 -21.64 8.23
CA PRO A 123 24.84 -21.83 8.08
C PRO A 123 25.67 -20.55 8.02
N ILE A 124 25.14 -19.45 7.49
CA ILE A 124 25.84 -18.14 7.45
C ILE A 124 26.20 -17.59 8.84
N PHE A 125 25.58 -18.09 9.92
CA PHE A 125 25.86 -17.69 11.29
C PHE A 125 26.74 -18.69 12.06
N LEU A 126 26.84 -19.93 11.58
CA LEU A 126 27.53 -21.03 12.25
C LEU A 126 28.82 -21.49 11.55
N SER A 127 29.10 -21.01 10.35
CA SER A 127 30.27 -21.43 9.56
C SER A 127 31.56 -20.77 10.07
N ASP A 128 32.71 -21.35 9.70
CA ASP A 128 34.03 -20.85 10.12
C ASP A 128 34.31 -19.40 9.69
N TYR A 129 33.73 -18.99 8.55
CA TYR A 129 33.84 -17.62 8.04
C TYR A 129 32.88 -16.62 8.71
N SER A 130 31.88 -17.08 9.47
CA SER A 130 30.80 -16.23 10.02
C SER A 130 31.35 -15.13 10.92
N SER A 131 32.34 -15.43 11.75
CA SER A 131 33.01 -14.45 12.62
C SER A 131 33.63 -13.30 11.84
N GLN A 132 34.38 -13.62 10.78
CA GLN A 132 35.08 -12.62 9.98
C GLN A 132 34.12 -11.85 9.05
N LEU A 133 33.01 -12.46 8.64
CA LEU A 133 32.01 -11.79 7.82
C LEU A 133 31.22 -10.77 8.64
N TRP A 134 30.62 -11.22 9.75
CA TRP A 134 29.72 -10.38 10.53
C TRP A 134 30.45 -9.41 11.47
N GLY A 135 31.65 -9.77 11.92
CA GLY A 135 32.51 -8.88 12.71
C GLY A 135 32.77 -7.54 12.05
N LEU A 136 32.71 -7.48 10.71
CA LEU A 136 32.87 -6.25 9.94
C LEU A 136 31.87 -5.15 10.35
N LEU A 137 30.66 -5.54 10.75
CA LEU A 137 29.64 -4.59 11.21
C LEU A 137 29.98 -3.96 12.56
N SER A 138 30.92 -4.52 13.32
CA SER A 138 31.40 -3.97 14.60
C SER A 138 32.59 -3.04 14.46
N LEU A 139 33.18 -2.89 13.27
CA LEU A 139 34.26 -1.94 13.06
C LEU A 139 33.73 -0.51 13.22
N GLU A 140 34.60 0.43 13.61
CA GLU A 140 34.35 1.86 13.48
C GLU A 140 34.67 2.32 12.05
N ILE A 141 34.31 3.56 11.70
CA ILE A 141 34.46 4.05 10.32
C ILE A 141 35.93 4.05 9.87
N GLU A 142 36.84 4.46 10.74
CA GLU A 142 38.27 4.51 10.46
C GLU A 142 38.81 3.10 10.19
N ASP A 143 38.50 2.13 11.06
CA ASP A 143 38.91 0.73 10.91
C ASP A 143 38.29 0.09 9.67
N LEU A 144 37.04 0.44 9.34
CA LEU A 144 36.38 -0.02 8.13
C LEU A 144 37.10 0.50 6.87
N CYS A 145 37.51 1.77 6.86
CA CYS A 145 38.26 2.35 5.74
C CYS A 145 39.60 1.65 5.55
N GLU A 146 40.32 1.38 6.65
CA GLU A 146 41.57 0.62 6.62
C GLU A 146 41.35 -0.82 6.16
N PHE A 147 40.28 -1.47 6.60
CA PHE A 147 39.88 -2.79 6.10
C PHE A 147 39.70 -2.78 4.58
N ILE A 148 38.99 -1.78 4.04
CA ILE A 148 38.73 -1.66 2.60
C ILE A 148 40.04 -1.54 1.83
N ILE A 149 40.90 -0.59 2.22
CA ILE A 149 42.09 -0.18 1.47
C ILE A 149 43.28 -1.14 1.68
N GLU A 150 43.54 -1.55 2.93
CA GLU A 150 44.76 -2.27 3.31
C GLU A 150 44.57 -3.80 3.37
N ASN A 151 43.38 -4.30 3.03
CA ASN A 151 43.08 -5.74 3.07
C ASN A 151 43.30 -6.38 4.45
N LYS A 152 43.00 -5.64 5.53
CA LYS A 152 43.12 -6.15 6.91
C LYS A 152 42.16 -7.31 7.18
N THR A 153 42.57 -8.20 8.06
CA THR A 153 41.69 -9.26 8.56
C THR A 153 40.75 -8.69 9.63
N VAL A 154 39.48 -9.08 9.58
CA VAL A 154 38.48 -8.68 10.57
C VAL A 154 38.63 -9.53 11.84
N THR A 155 38.95 -8.88 12.96
CA THR A 155 39.13 -9.53 14.28
C THR A 155 38.04 -9.15 15.29
N SER A 156 37.26 -8.13 14.99
CA SER A 156 36.11 -7.69 15.78
C SER A 156 35.04 -8.79 15.85
N LYS A 157 34.33 -8.84 16.98
CA LYS A 157 33.31 -9.87 17.25
C LYS A 157 31.93 -9.25 17.38
N ILE A 158 30.92 -10.00 16.96
CA ILE A 158 29.51 -9.72 17.15
C ILE A 158 28.78 -11.05 17.36
N GLU A 159 27.66 -11.05 18.06
CA GLU A 159 26.82 -12.26 18.13
C GLU A 159 26.21 -12.55 16.74
N HIS A 160 26.39 -13.78 16.25
CA HIS A 160 25.91 -14.20 14.93
C HIS A 160 24.46 -14.66 15.01
N ASN A 161 23.56 -13.69 15.09
CA ASN A 161 22.13 -13.92 15.19
C ASN A 161 21.40 -12.97 14.23
N PRO A 162 20.42 -13.44 13.44
CA PRO A 162 19.63 -12.58 12.55
C PRO A 162 19.17 -11.27 13.19
N LEU A 163 18.70 -11.30 14.45
CA LEU A 163 18.23 -10.10 15.13
C LEU A 163 19.36 -9.13 15.48
N VAL A 164 20.49 -9.65 15.96
CA VAL A 164 21.66 -8.82 16.32
C VAL A 164 22.23 -8.16 15.08
N ILE A 165 22.41 -8.91 14.01
CA ILE A 165 22.89 -8.39 12.72
C ILE A 165 21.93 -7.33 12.17
N MET A 166 20.62 -7.60 12.20
CA MET A 166 19.61 -6.65 11.73
C MET A 166 19.60 -5.37 12.57
N ASN A 167 19.63 -5.48 13.89
CA ASN A 167 19.65 -4.31 14.78
C ASN A 167 20.91 -3.48 14.55
N ARG A 168 22.07 -4.12 14.36
CA ARG A 168 23.31 -3.41 14.06
C ARG A 168 23.23 -2.65 12.73
N LEU A 169 22.65 -3.25 11.69
CA LEU A 169 22.39 -2.57 10.42
C LEU A 169 21.44 -1.37 10.59
N GLU A 170 20.39 -1.51 11.41
CA GLU A 170 19.48 -0.42 11.76
C GLU A 170 20.18 0.71 12.52
N ASP A 171 21.13 0.39 13.38
CA ASP A 171 21.89 1.40 14.13
C ASP A 171 22.87 2.14 13.22
N ILE A 172 23.61 1.43 12.36
CA ILE A 172 24.48 2.04 11.34
C ILE A 172 23.66 2.93 10.40
N PHE A 173 22.43 2.54 10.04
CA PHE A 173 21.55 3.36 9.19
C PHE A 173 21.15 4.69 9.80
N LYS A 174 21.18 4.81 11.14
CA LYS A 174 20.91 6.08 11.84
C LYS A 174 22.12 7.01 11.86
N TYR A 175 23.31 6.54 11.47
CA TYR A 175 24.50 7.38 11.46
C TYR A 175 24.34 8.53 10.48
N LYS A 176 24.86 9.70 10.84
CA LYS A 176 24.81 10.88 9.98
C LYS A 176 25.70 10.66 8.75
N PRO A 177 25.31 11.20 7.58
CA PRO A 177 26.22 11.27 6.45
C PRO A 177 27.51 12.00 6.83
N ILE A 178 28.65 11.50 6.34
CA ILE A 178 29.99 12.00 6.67
C ILE A 178 30.65 12.67 5.46
N PRO A 179 31.59 13.61 5.67
CA PRO A 179 32.36 14.21 4.59
C PRO A 179 33.11 13.17 3.75
N ASN A 180 33.20 13.43 2.45
CA ASN A 180 33.91 12.59 1.51
C ASN A 180 35.38 13.03 1.40
N GLU A 181 36.19 12.76 2.43
CA GLU A 181 37.56 13.24 2.52
C GLU A 181 38.52 12.20 3.13
N GLY A 182 39.82 12.37 2.85
CA GLY A 182 40.88 11.49 3.37
C GLY A 182 40.61 10.00 3.12
N LYS A 183 40.84 9.16 4.15
CA LYS A 183 40.65 7.71 4.08
C LYS A 183 39.23 7.28 3.68
N VAL A 184 38.21 8.10 3.99
CA VAL A 184 36.82 7.81 3.61
C VAL A 184 36.64 7.92 2.10
N ASN A 185 37.27 8.93 1.47
CA ASN A 185 37.24 9.10 0.03
C ASN A 185 37.98 7.97 -0.69
N ASP A 186 39.17 7.61 -0.20
CA ASP A 186 39.96 6.52 -0.76
C ASP A 186 39.18 5.19 -0.73
N ALA A 187 38.55 4.89 0.41
CA ALA A 187 37.69 3.72 0.58
C ALA A 187 36.48 3.75 -0.36
N PHE A 188 35.85 4.92 -0.52
CA PHE A 188 34.74 5.12 -1.45
C PHE A 188 35.15 4.84 -2.90
N ILE A 189 36.27 5.43 -3.36
CA ILE A 189 36.78 5.25 -4.72
C ILE A 189 37.10 3.78 -4.98
N TYR A 190 37.73 3.11 -4.01
CA TYR A 190 38.01 1.67 -4.08
C TYR A 190 36.73 0.86 -4.31
N LEU A 191 35.70 1.04 -3.46
CA LEU A 191 34.44 0.32 -3.59
C LEU A 191 33.70 0.66 -4.90
N GLN A 192 33.77 1.92 -5.36
CA GLN A 192 33.15 2.35 -6.61
C GLN A 192 33.81 1.70 -7.83
N SER A 193 35.15 1.59 -7.83
CA SER A 193 35.88 0.88 -8.88
C SER A 193 35.56 -0.62 -8.92
N LYS A 194 35.15 -1.18 -7.77
CA LYS A 194 34.92 -2.61 -7.61
C LYS A 194 33.47 -3.04 -7.86
N PHE A 195 32.52 -2.20 -7.49
CA PHE A 195 31.10 -2.51 -7.56
C PHE A 195 30.34 -1.47 -8.36
N GLU A 196 29.97 -1.78 -9.60
CA GLU A 196 29.23 -0.89 -10.49
C GLU A 196 27.93 -0.34 -9.86
N LYS A 197 27.26 -1.15 -9.03
CA LYS A 197 26.01 -0.77 -8.37
C LYS A 197 26.21 0.13 -7.15
N TYR A 198 27.45 0.33 -6.69
CA TYR A 198 27.75 1.16 -5.54
C TYR A 198 27.65 2.65 -5.89
N LYS A 199 26.78 3.37 -5.16
CA LYS A 199 26.62 4.81 -5.28
C LYS A 199 27.16 5.53 -4.06
N GLY A 200 26.88 5.03 -2.86
CA GLY A 200 27.54 5.46 -1.61
C GLY A 200 27.34 6.90 -1.11
N ILE A 201 26.79 7.81 -1.91
CA ILE A 201 26.61 9.23 -1.58
C ILE A 201 25.15 9.69 -1.62
N ASN A 202 24.85 10.78 -0.91
CA ASN A 202 23.57 11.48 -0.98
C ASN A 202 23.60 12.68 -1.96
N ASN A 203 22.49 13.41 -2.08
CA ASN A 203 22.37 14.57 -2.97
C ASN A 203 23.31 15.76 -2.63
N LYS A 204 23.98 15.72 -1.47
CA LYS A 204 24.96 16.71 -1.03
C LYS A 204 26.39 16.17 -1.12
N GLU A 205 26.60 15.07 -1.85
CA GLU A 205 27.90 14.40 -2.02
C GLU A 205 28.52 13.89 -0.70
N LEU A 206 27.73 13.79 0.36
CA LEU A 206 28.16 13.18 1.62
C LEU A 206 28.02 11.67 1.55
N ILE A 207 28.98 10.98 2.13
CA ILE A 207 29.03 9.53 2.18
C ILE A 207 27.99 9.02 3.18
N LEU A 208 27.27 7.98 2.77
CA LEU A 208 26.32 7.26 3.61
C LEU A 208 27.05 6.09 4.29
N PRO A 209 27.24 6.11 5.63
CA PRO A 209 27.95 5.05 6.34
C PRO A 209 27.40 3.65 6.03
N ILE A 210 26.08 3.48 6.04
CA ILE A 210 25.43 2.20 5.74
C ILE A 210 25.86 1.61 4.39
N SER A 211 26.07 2.46 3.37
CA SER A 211 26.50 2.01 2.05
C SER A 211 27.94 1.50 2.07
N LEU A 212 28.84 2.15 2.84
CA LEU A 212 30.21 1.68 3.05
C LEU A 212 30.21 0.30 3.72
N TYR A 213 29.48 0.12 4.83
CA TYR A 213 29.40 -1.17 5.53
C TYR A 213 28.84 -2.27 4.62
N CYS A 214 27.72 -2.00 3.94
CA CYS A 214 27.10 -3.00 3.09
C CYS A 214 27.98 -3.41 1.91
N SER A 215 28.62 -2.46 1.21
CA SER A 215 29.57 -2.83 0.14
C SER A 215 30.82 -3.51 0.67
N SER A 216 31.25 -3.19 1.87
CA SER A 216 32.37 -3.87 2.54
C SER A 216 32.03 -5.31 2.92
N LEU A 217 30.78 -5.63 3.25
CA LEU A 217 30.34 -7.03 3.42
C LEU A 217 30.48 -7.83 2.11
N TYR A 218 30.16 -7.23 0.96
CA TYR A 218 30.37 -7.87 -0.34
C TYR A 218 31.86 -8.07 -0.64
N LEU A 219 32.68 -7.05 -0.38
CA LEU A 219 34.14 -7.14 -0.48
C LEU A 219 34.69 -8.27 0.40
N GLN A 220 34.21 -8.36 1.65
CA GLN A 220 34.62 -9.38 2.59
C GLN A 220 34.17 -10.78 2.14
N LEU A 221 32.98 -10.91 1.58
CA LEU A 221 32.50 -12.18 1.03
C LEU A 221 33.34 -12.67 -0.16
N GLU A 222 33.85 -11.76 -0.99
CA GLU A 222 34.80 -12.12 -2.04
C GLU A 222 36.16 -12.53 -1.47
N ARG A 223 36.70 -11.78 -0.50
CA ARG A 223 37.97 -12.11 0.14
C ARG A 223 37.92 -13.47 0.84
N LEU A 224 36.86 -13.73 1.60
CA LEU A 224 36.64 -15.00 2.31
C LEU A 224 36.45 -16.17 1.34
N SER A 225 35.93 -15.94 0.13
CA SER A 225 35.75 -17.02 -0.86
C SER A 225 37.06 -17.63 -1.38
N SER A 226 38.20 -16.97 -1.12
CA SER A 226 39.53 -17.55 -1.40
C SER A 226 39.97 -18.61 -0.39
N GLN A 227 39.37 -18.62 0.80
CA GLN A 227 39.79 -19.47 1.94
C GLN A 227 38.68 -20.43 2.40
N PHE A 228 37.42 -20.05 2.23
CA PHE A 228 36.26 -20.76 2.74
C PHE A 228 35.21 -20.98 1.65
N ASP A 229 34.41 -22.03 1.80
CA ASP A 229 33.17 -22.12 1.04
C ASP A 229 32.12 -21.16 1.62
N VAL A 230 31.87 -20.07 0.89
CA VAL A 230 30.87 -19.05 1.24
C VAL A 230 29.53 -19.24 0.49
N SER A 231 29.33 -20.39 -0.17
CA SER A 231 28.12 -20.69 -0.94
C SER A 231 26.85 -20.51 -0.11
N SER A 232 26.88 -20.89 1.17
CA SER A 232 25.75 -20.81 2.09
C SER A 232 25.35 -19.37 2.45
N ALA A 233 26.26 -18.40 2.29
CA ALA A 233 25.95 -16.97 2.44
C ALA A 233 25.31 -16.35 1.20
N ARG A 234 25.54 -16.92 0.01
CA ARG A 234 25.11 -16.35 -1.26
C ARG A 234 23.70 -16.81 -1.64
N THR A 235 22.92 -15.89 -2.20
CA THR A 235 21.70 -16.21 -2.93
C THR A 235 22.05 -16.84 -4.28
N LYS A 236 21.06 -17.41 -4.98
CA LYS A 236 21.25 -17.94 -6.35
C LYS A 236 21.83 -16.93 -7.33
N ALA A 237 21.60 -15.63 -7.10
CA ALA A 237 22.15 -14.54 -7.90
C ALA A 237 23.53 -14.05 -7.40
N GLY A 238 24.15 -14.73 -6.44
CA GLY A 238 25.47 -14.42 -5.91
C GLY A 238 25.52 -13.36 -4.80
N GLY A 239 24.42 -12.65 -4.54
CA GLY A 239 24.37 -11.57 -3.52
C GLY A 239 23.95 -12.04 -2.13
N LEU A 240 24.04 -11.16 -1.13
CA LEU A 240 23.55 -11.38 0.23
C LEU A 240 22.03 -11.12 0.30
N SER A 241 21.28 -11.98 0.98
CA SER A 241 19.82 -11.82 1.05
C SER A 241 19.44 -10.60 1.89
N GLY A 242 18.68 -9.68 1.31
CA GLY A 242 18.22 -8.47 1.98
C GLY A 242 19.29 -7.41 2.24
N ILE A 243 20.50 -7.57 1.73
CA ILE A 243 21.57 -6.58 1.77
C ILE A 243 21.98 -6.29 0.33
N SER A 244 22.23 -5.02 0.00
CA SER A 244 22.69 -4.55 -1.31
C SER A 244 23.94 -3.70 -1.11
N ASN A 245 24.67 -3.36 -2.17
CA ASN A 245 25.83 -2.48 -2.08
C ASN A 245 25.54 -1.08 -1.45
N ASN A 246 24.27 -0.65 -1.35
CA ASN A 246 23.91 0.68 -0.86
C ASN A 246 23.06 0.68 0.41
N GLY A 247 22.82 -0.48 1.02
CA GLY A 247 21.95 -0.58 2.19
C GLY A 247 21.29 -1.94 2.33
N PHE A 248 20.23 -2.02 3.12
CA PHE A 248 19.55 -3.28 3.41
C PHE A 248 18.02 -3.12 3.35
N THR A 249 17.32 -4.24 3.25
CA THR A 249 15.86 -4.33 3.31
C THR A 249 15.50 -5.34 4.40
N LYS A 250 15.03 -4.83 5.55
CA LYS A 250 14.74 -5.63 6.75
C LYS A 250 13.82 -6.81 6.46
N LYS A 251 12.68 -6.59 5.80
CA LYS A 251 11.75 -7.67 5.44
C LYS A 251 12.38 -8.78 4.59
N ASP A 252 13.34 -8.44 3.73
CA ASP A 252 13.96 -9.41 2.82
C ASP A 252 15.00 -10.23 3.58
N PHE A 253 15.84 -9.57 4.38
CA PHE A 253 16.80 -10.24 5.26
C PHE A 253 16.08 -11.15 6.26
N MET A 254 15.07 -10.63 6.97
CA MET A 254 14.33 -11.42 7.95
C MET A 254 13.61 -12.60 7.29
N SER A 255 13.02 -12.43 6.11
CA SER A 255 12.37 -13.54 5.40
C SER A 255 13.32 -14.66 4.98
N ARG A 256 14.63 -14.38 4.85
CA ARG A 256 15.63 -15.41 4.55
C ARG A 256 15.95 -16.27 5.76
N TYR A 257 15.89 -15.68 6.95
CA TYR A 257 16.32 -16.28 8.22
C TYR A 257 15.15 -16.42 9.21
N THR A 258 13.94 -16.56 8.68
CA THR A 258 12.75 -16.92 9.44
C THR A 258 12.01 -18.02 8.69
N SER A 259 11.31 -18.88 9.43
CA SER A 259 10.61 -20.03 8.83
C SER A 259 9.32 -19.65 8.09
N GLY A 260 8.80 -18.43 8.32
CA GLY A 260 7.55 -17.96 7.74
C GLY A 260 7.75 -17.07 6.51
N ALA A 261 6.67 -16.88 5.76
CA ALA A 261 6.65 -15.93 4.64
C ALA A 261 6.76 -14.47 5.14
N LYS A 262 7.03 -13.54 4.22
CA LYS A 262 6.99 -12.11 4.52
C LYS A 262 5.61 -11.71 5.07
N LYS A 263 5.62 -10.91 6.14
CA LYS A 263 4.39 -10.47 6.81
C LYS A 263 3.54 -9.63 5.85
N LYS A 264 2.35 -10.11 5.51
CA LYS A 264 1.39 -9.33 4.71
C LYS A 264 0.73 -8.22 5.53
N ILE A 265 0.50 -7.07 4.90
CA ILE A 265 -0.31 -5.97 5.45
C ILE A 265 -1.77 -6.27 5.11
N TRP A 266 -2.54 -6.64 6.13
CA TRP A 266 -3.95 -7.04 5.96
C TRP A 266 -4.89 -5.87 5.68
N GLY A 267 -4.46 -4.64 6.00
CA GLY A 267 -5.29 -3.46 5.95
C GLY A 267 -4.71 -2.33 6.80
N ASN A 268 -5.48 -1.27 6.90
CA ASN A 268 -5.15 -0.10 7.70
C ASN A 268 -6.44 0.67 8.06
N PRO A 269 -6.41 1.52 9.09
CA PRO A 269 -7.46 2.52 9.27
C PRO A 269 -7.51 3.44 8.05
N TYR A 270 -8.71 3.76 7.58
CA TYR A 270 -8.95 4.77 6.55
C TYR A 270 -8.89 6.15 7.19
N VAL A 271 -7.68 6.71 7.21
CA VAL A 271 -7.38 8.00 7.82
C VAL A 271 -6.35 8.74 6.97
N ARG A 272 -6.62 10.02 6.73
CA ARG A 272 -5.68 10.96 6.14
C ARG A 272 -5.38 12.05 7.16
N LYS A 273 -4.10 12.26 7.46
CA LYS A 273 -3.63 13.34 8.31
C LYS A 273 -2.75 14.27 7.49
N GLU A 274 -3.03 15.56 7.55
CA GLU A 274 -2.23 16.58 6.89
C GLU A 274 -2.03 17.80 7.80
N ARG A 275 -0.97 18.57 7.56
CA ARG A 275 -0.73 19.83 8.26
C ARG A 275 -1.01 20.99 7.30
N ILE A 276 -2.04 21.77 7.60
CA ILE A 276 -2.42 22.93 6.80
C ILE A 276 -1.94 24.19 7.51
N LYS A 277 -1.23 25.07 6.78
CA LYS A 277 -0.71 26.34 7.30
C LYS A 277 -1.87 27.17 7.87
N GLY A 278 -1.77 27.57 9.13
CA GLY A 278 -2.80 28.36 9.83
C GLY A 278 -3.89 27.55 10.53
N ILE A 279 -4.07 26.27 10.20
CA ILE A 279 -5.09 25.39 10.82
C ILE A 279 -4.43 24.36 11.75
N GLY A 280 -3.22 23.89 11.42
CA GLY A 280 -2.55 22.82 12.16
C GLY A 280 -2.82 21.45 11.54
N GLU A 281 -2.86 20.40 12.37
CA GLU A 281 -3.13 19.02 11.92
C GLU A 281 -4.63 18.83 11.66
N VAL A 282 -4.97 18.50 10.42
CA VAL A 282 -6.31 18.13 9.99
C VAL A 282 -6.37 16.62 9.77
N THR A 283 -7.37 15.98 10.36
CA THR A 283 -7.65 14.55 10.20
C THR A 283 -8.93 14.36 9.39
N SER A 284 -8.85 13.59 8.31
CA SER A 284 -10.00 13.21 7.48
C SER A 284 -10.23 11.70 7.59
N LEU A 285 -11.46 11.32 7.94
CA LEU A 285 -11.89 9.94 8.18
C LEU A 285 -12.99 9.53 7.19
N MET A 286 -13.36 8.25 7.17
CA MET A 286 -14.46 7.80 6.34
C MET A 286 -15.77 8.50 6.75
N GLU A 287 -16.50 9.02 5.77
CA GLU A 287 -17.83 9.58 5.97
C GLU A 287 -18.89 8.49 5.81
N LYS A 288 -19.83 8.49 6.76
CA LYS A 288 -21.02 7.65 6.75
C LYS A 288 -22.24 8.55 6.86
N ALA A 289 -23.29 8.22 6.13
CA ALA A 289 -24.54 8.97 6.13
C ALA A 289 -25.76 8.06 6.19
N GLY A 290 -26.82 8.54 6.82
CA GLY A 290 -28.16 7.95 6.82
C GLY A 290 -29.21 9.03 6.70
N GLY A 291 -30.32 8.73 6.03
CA GLY A 291 -31.39 9.69 5.76
C GLY A 291 -32.32 9.23 4.64
N MET A 292 -32.73 10.16 3.79
CA MET A 292 -33.69 9.91 2.72
C MET A 292 -33.20 10.48 1.40
N LEU A 293 -33.35 9.70 0.33
CA LEU A 293 -33.13 10.12 -1.04
C LEU A 293 -34.49 10.22 -1.74
N ASN A 294 -34.85 11.42 -2.17
CA ASN A 294 -36.06 11.66 -2.94
C ASN A 294 -35.72 11.70 -4.43
N ILE A 295 -36.28 10.80 -5.22
CA ILE A 295 -36.13 10.78 -6.68
C ILE A 295 -37.45 11.26 -7.29
N ASN A 296 -37.39 12.28 -8.15
CA ASN A 296 -38.54 12.79 -8.88
C ASN A 296 -38.33 12.54 -10.37
N ILE A 297 -39.33 11.93 -11.01
CA ILE A 297 -39.32 11.60 -12.43
C ILE A 297 -40.48 12.36 -13.08
N ASN A 298 -40.15 13.30 -13.96
CA ASN A 298 -41.12 14.13 -14.67
C ASN A 298 -41.65 13.41 -15.92
N ILE A 299 -42.65 12.54 -15.72
CA ILE A 299 -43.22 11.65 -16.73
C ILE A 299 -44.75 11.64 -16.61
N THR A 300 -45.43 11.10 -17.64
CA THR A 300 -46.88 10.95 -17.60
C THR A 300 -47.31 9.94 -16.53
N ARG A 301 -48.58 10.02 -16.13
CA ARG A 301 -49.16 9.08 -15.17
C ARG A 301 -49.10 7.62 -15.65
N GLU A 302 -49.27 7.40 -16.95
CA GLU A 302 -49.19 6.07 -17.58
C GLU A 302 -47.78 5.49 -17.47
N GLN A 303 -46.75 6.30 -17.78
CA GLN A 303 -45.36 5.91 -17.60
C GLN A 303 -45.03 5.63 -16.12
N ALA A 304 -45.58 6.43 -15.20
CA ALA A 304 -45.40 6.22 -13.76
C ALA A 304 -46.00 4.88 -13.28
N ILE A 305 -47.15 4.48 -13.83
CA ILE A 305 -47.80 3.20 -13.54
C ILE A 305 -46.94 2.05 -14.09
N ASP A 306 -46.45 2.14 -15.33
CA ASP A 306 -45.57 1.11 -15.93
C ASP A 306 -44.29 0.92 -15.11
N ILE A 307 -43.62 2.01 -14.67
CA ILE A 307 -42.45 1.90 -13.80
C ILE A 307 -42.81 1.21 -12.48
N LYS A 308 -43.91 1.61 -11.84
CA LYS A 308 -44.34 1.01 -10.57
C LYS A 308 -44.60 -0.49 -10.72
N GLU A 309 -45.31 -0.90 -11.77
CA GLU A 309 -45.59 -2.30 -12.04
C GLU A 309 -44.30 -3.09 -12.28
N LYS A 310 -43.33 -2.55 -13.01
CA LYS A 310 -42.01 -3.18 -13.19
C LYS A 310 -41.26 -3.36 -11.86
N ILE A 311 -41.33 -2.38 -10.95
CA ILE A 311 -40.72 -2.48 -9.62
C ILE A 311 -41.39 -3.59 -8.81
N GLU A 312 -42.72 -3.64 -8.80
CA GLU A 312 -43.50 -4.66 -8.08
C GLU A 312 -43.20 -6.06 -8.63
N ASN A 313 -43.16 -6.22 -9.96
CA ASN A 313 -42.85 -7.48 -10.64
C ASN A 313 -41.40 -7.93 -10.39
N ALA A 314 -40.44 -7.00 -10.28
CA ALA A 314 -39.05 -7.33 -10.00
C ALA A 314 -38.83 -7.75 -8.53
N GLY A 315 -39.69 -7.33 -7.60
CA GLY A 315 -39.67 -7.79 -6.21
C GLY A 315 -38.42 -7.40 -5.41
N VAL A 316 -37.79 -6.27 -5.75
CA VAL A 316 -36.54 -5.82 -5.11
C VAL A 316 -36.84 -5.08 -3.81
N SER A 317 -36.47 -5.67 -2.66
CA SER A 317 -36.87 -5.18 -1.34
C SER A 317 -35.81 -4.34 -0.61
N SER A 318 -34.56 -4.79 -0.58
CA SER A 318 -33.46 -4.11 0.11
C SER A 318 -32.17 -4.10 -0.71
N PHE A 319 -31.43 -3.01 -0.67
CA PHE A 319 -30.19 -2.81 -1.42
C PHE A 319 -29.24 -1.84 -0.70
N TYR A 320 -28.05 -1.63 -1.26
CA TYR A 320 -27.10 -0.63 -0.78
C TYR A 320 -27.26 0.67 -1.56
N LEU A 321 -27.22 1.83 -0.90
CA LEU A 321 -27.10 3.12 -1.59
C LEU A 321 -25.62 3.51 -1.71
N GLY A 322 -25.09 3.46 -2.93
CA GLY A 322 -23.67 3.74 -3.19
C GLY A 322 -22.77 2.57 -2.77
N LYS A 323 -22.26 2.59 -1.52
CA LYS A 323 -21.36 1.56 -0.98
C LYS A 323 -21.73 1.19 0.45
N LYS A 324 -21.97 -0.11 0.70
CA LYS A 324 -22.40 -0.63 2.01
C LYS A 324 -23.63 0.12 2.57
N GLY A 325 -24.04 -0.21 3.79
CA GLY A 325 -25.25 0.35 4.42
C GLY A 325 -26.50 -0.49 4.16
N LEU A 326 -27.67 0.11 4.38
CA LEU A 326 -28.96 -0.49 4.05
C LEU A 326 -29.84 0.60 3.44
N ALA A 327 -30.53 0.28 2.35
CA ALA A 327 -31.50 1.16 1.71
C ALA A 327 -32.71 0.36 1.25
N TYR A 328 -33.88 1.00 1.28
CA TYR A 328 -35.14 0.43 0.83
C TYR A 328 -36.07 1.54 0.33
N VAL A 329 -37.02 1.18 -0.53
CA VAL A 329 -38.06 2.11 -0.99
C VAL A 329 -39.08 2.26 0.14
N SER A 330 -39.21 3.47 0.67
CA SER A 330 -40.17 3.78 1.74
C SER A 330 -41.51 4.27 1.21
N ASN A 331 -41.55 4.84 0.00
CA ASN A 331 -42.79 5.33 -0.60
C ASN A 331 -42.67 5.48 -2.12
N ILE A 332 -43.78 5.27 -2.83
CA ILE A 332 -43.92 5.58 -4.26
C ILE A 332 -45.21 6.38 -4.46
N ARG A 333 -45.09 7.56 -5.06
CA ARG A 333 -46.22 8.42 -5.44
C ARG A 333 -46.24 8.58 -6.96
N LEU A 334 -47.40 8.35 -7.58
CA LEU A 334 -47.56 8.42 -9.04
C LEU A 334 -47.53 9.86 -9.54
#